data_AF-A0A7S4M135-F1
#
_entry.id   AF-A0A7S4M135-F1
#
_cell.length_a   1.000
_cell.length_b   1.000
_cell.length_c   1.000
_cell.angle_alpha   90.00
_cell.angle_beta   90.00
_cell.angle_gamma   90.00
#
_symmetry.space_group_name_H-M   'P 1'
#
loop_
_entity.id
_entity.type
_entity.pdbx_description
1 polymer ?
#
loop_
_entity_poly.entity_id
_entity_poly.type
_entity_poly.pdbx_seq_one_letter_code
_entity_poly.pdbx_strand_id
1 'polypeptide(L)'
;LHGLTVHVLENNEGLLERDYKTNAPFYERFGIVSDLGADGLKNGDAKIVYCLKKHVNKHFLGRMVEGKLDEELKNIVLIVDEVDDLVVNERPNNHYVKTDVEQTPDIQKCYTALKDGWSIEVEQNPPEGIENSFWIRACSIVRYCEDHVKEGIHYRLIKNEDGEEEVIMLDDNGQVPKVPLAAPWLQYMSYKLIRKDPLAQSRYACVCTPYIFNKYAGIFGLTGSVGGKEELKYLTKTYSAVKFDVPRFLDTCMGNARKIVLNHGVEIKESAESQRERVVAIAREYFRKVPVLVIAASSDELGELHAALCADDEIPTDEVQRFSEFDAHGNSLKEDWQTLIDDSTKRLGGVEDNRCRVTV
;
A
#
# COMPACT_ATOMS: atom_id res chain seq x y z
N LEU A 1 -13.57 -20.91 -22.64
CA LEU A 1 -13.12 -19.56 -22.19
C LEU A 1 -13.90 -18.41 -22.85
N HIS A 2 -14.85 -18.65 -23.77
CA HIS A 2 -15.70 -17.56 -24.27
C HIS A 2 -16.61 -17.03 -23.14
N GLY A 3 -16.63 -15.71 -22.96
CA GLY A 3 -17.52 -15.03 -22.02
C GLY A 3 -16.97 -14.79 -20.61
N LEU A 4 -15.73 -15.20 -20.30
CA LEU A 4 -15.11 -14.89 -19.00
C LEU A 4 -14.66 -13.43 -18.95
N THR A 5 -14.74 -12.85 -17.75
CA THR A 5 -14.13 -11.56 -17.43
C THR A 5 -12.76 -11.79 -16.81
N VAL A 6 -11.85 -10.82 -16.97
CA VAL A 6 -10.50 -10.86 -16.44
C VAL A 6 -10.32 -9.72 -15.46
N HIS A 7 -9.84 -10.02 -14.25
CA HIS A 7 -9.35 -9.02 -13.32
C HIS A 7 -7.82 -9.03 -13.36
N VAL A 8 -7.21 -7.88 -13.60
CA VAL A 8 -5.76 -7.69 -13.50
C VAL A 8 -5.48 -7.03 -12.17
N LEU A 9 -4.77 -7.72 -11.28
CA LEU A 9 -4.44 -7.29 -9.94
C LEU A 9 -3.06 -6.66 -9.93
N GLU A 10 -3.04 -5.39 -9.57
CA GLU A 10 -1.86 -4.53 -9.53
C GLU A 10 -1.49 -4.19 -8.08
N ASN A 11 -0.21 -3.91 -7.84
CA ASN A 11 0.33 -3.72 -6.49
C ASN A 11 -0.01 -2.34 -5.90
N ASN A 12 -0.11 -1.30 -6.75
CA ASN A 12 -0.40 0.07 -6.33
C ASN A 12 -1.10 0.85 -7.45
N GLU A 13 -1.65 2.02 -7.09
CA GLU A 13 -2.42 2.86 -8.02
C GLU A 13 -1.60 3.36 -9.21
N GLY A 14 -0.33 3.72 -9.00
CA GLY A 14 0.54 4.22 -10.07
C GLY A 14 0.78 3.17 -11.15
N LEU A 15 1.06 1.91 -10.76
CA LEU A 15 1.19 0.79 -11.69
C LEU A 15 -0.13 0.50 -12.40
N LEU A 16 -1.23 0.47 -11.64
CA LEU A 16 -2.56 0.24 -12.18
C LEU A 16 -2.93 1.25 -13.28
N GLU A 17 -2.75 2.54 -13.02
CA GLU A 17 -3.07 3.59 -13.98
C GLU A 17 -2.16 3.54 -15.20
N ARG A 18 -0.85 3.35 -14.99
CA ARG A 18 0.15 3.25 -16.06
C ARG A 18 -0.16 2.08 -16.99
N ASP A 19 -0.39 0.90 -16.43
CA ASP A 19 -0.55 -0.32 -17.19
C ASP A 19 -1.92 -0.38 -17.87
N TYR A 20 -2.96 0.12 -17.21
CA TYR A 20 -4.24 0.33 -17.86
C TYR A 20 -4.13 1.32 -19.03
N LYS A 21 -3.54 2.50 -18.84
CA LYS A 21 -3.38 3.52 -19.89
C LYS A 21 -2.58 3.00 -21.08
N THR A 22 -1.59 2.16 -20.81
CA THR A 22 -0.75 1.54 -21.84
C THR A 22 -1.51 0.50 -22.66
N ASN A 23 -2.33 -0.33 -22.01
CA ASN A 23 -2.99 -1.47 -22.66
C ASN A 23 -4.43 -1.18 -23.14
N ALA A 24 -5.13 -0.20 -22.59
CA ALA A 24 -6.50 0.14 -22.98
C ALA A 24 -6.68 0.39 -24.50
N PRO A 25 -5.79 1.14 -25.18
CA PRO A 25 -5.89 1.32 -26.63
C PRO A 25 -5.74 0.02 -27.42
N PHE A 26 -5.01 -0.97 -26.88
CA PHE A 26 -4.91 -2.29 -27.48
C PHE A 26 -6.24 -3.04 -27.35
N TYR A 27 -6.85 -3.08 -26.16
CA TYR A 27 -8.15 -3.73 -25.96
C TYR A 27 -9.25 -3.12 -26.83
N GLU A 28 -9.29 -1.79 -26.92
CA GLU A 28 -10.26 -1.06 -27.75
C GLU A 28 -10.17 -1.45 -29.22
N ARG A 29 -8.96 -1.65 -29.77
CA ARG A 29 -8.76 -2.10 -31.16
C ARG A 29 -9.36 -3.47 -31.45
N PHE A 30 -9.52 -4.31 -30.43
CA PHE A 30 -10.18 -5.62 -30.54
C PHE A 30 -11.67 -5.57 -30.15
N GLY A 31 -12.23 -4.38 -29.90
CA GLY A 31 -13.61 -4.21 -29.45
C GLY A 31 -13.87 -4.76 -28.05
N ILE A 32 -12.82 -4.86 -27.22
CA ILE A 32 -12.91 -5.35 -25.85
C ILE A 32 -13.13 -4.14 -24.94
N VAL A 33 -14.24 -4.13 -24.20
CA VAL A 33 -14.50 -3.14 -23.17
C VAL A 33 -13.60 -3.44 -21.98
N SER A 34 -12.78 -2.47 -21.59
CA SER A 34 -11.93 -2.54 -20.39
C SER A 34 -12.23 -1.38 -19.46
N ASP A 35 -11.96 -1.57 -18.17
CA ASP A 35 -12.19 -0.57 -17.14
C ASP A 35 -11.12 -0.70 -16.02
N LEU A 36 -11.16 0.19 -15.03
CA LEU A 36 -10.25 0.17 -13.90
C LEU A 36 -10.94 0.53 -12.58
N GLY A 37 -10.32 0.14 -11.47
CA GLY A 37 -10.74 0.55 -10.14
C GLY A 37 -11.99 -0.16 -9.61
N ALA A 38 -12.57 0.39 -8.53
CA ALA A 38 -13.72 -0.22 -7.86
C ALA A 38 -15.01 -0.13 -8.68
N ASP A 39 -15.15 0.89 -9.55
CA ASP A 39 -16.32 1.03 -10.40
C ASP A 39 -16.23 0.16 -11.65
N GLY A 40 -15.03 -0.05 -12.18
CA GLY A 40 -14.79 -1.05 -13.23
C GLY A 40 -15.20 -2.45 -12.81
N LEU A 41 -15.00 -2.83 -11.53
CA LEU A 41 -15.45 -4.13 -11.01
C LEU A 41 -16.98 -4.29 -10.99
N LYS A 42 -17.74 -3.19 -11.02
CA LYS A 42 -19.21 -3.19 -11.07
C LYS A 42 -19.74 -3.07 -12.50
N ASN A 43 -18.87 -2.75 -13.47
CA ASN A 43 -19.23 -2.59 -14.85
C ASN A 43 -19.45 -3.96 -15.51
N GLY A 44 -20.71 -4.34 -15.70
CA GLY A 44 -21.07 -5.64 -16.28
C GLY A 44 -20.65 -5.81 -17.75
N ASP A 45 -20.35 -4.72 -18.45
CA ASP A 45 -19.89 -4.75 -19.84
C ASP A 45 -18.37 -4.95 -19.96
N ALA A 46 -17.62 -4.58 -18.91
CA ALA A 46 -16.17 -4.71 -18.90
C ALA A 46 -15.74 -6.18 -18.89
N LYS A 47 -14.86 -6.53 -19.84
CA LYS A 47 -14.23 -7.85 -19.95
C LYS A 47 -12.85 -7.90 -19.32
N ILE A 48 -12.20 -6.75 -19.16
CA ILE A 48 -10.91 -6.63 -18.50
C ILE A 48 -11.00 -5.49 -17.50
N VAL A 49 -10.72 -5.76 -16.23
CA VAL A 49 -10.75 -4.75 -15.17
C VAL A 49 -9.41 -4.74 -14.44
N TYR A 50 -8.72 -3.61 -14.49
CA TYR A 50 -7.50 -3.38 -13.69
C TYR A 50 -7.90 -2.96 -12.29
N CYS A 51 -7.39 -3.62 -11.26
CA CYS A 51 -7.86 -3.45 -9.90
C CYS A 51 -6.75 -3.64 -8.86
N LEU A 52 -7.00 -3.12 -7.66
CA LEU A 52 -6.15 -3.34 -6.50
C LEU A 52 -6.80 -4.34 -5.56
N LYS A 53 -6.00 -4.92 -4.67
CA LYS A 53 -6.49 -5.81 -3.61
C LYS A 53 -7.61 -5.18 -2.79
N LYS A 54 -7.52 -3.87 -2.48
CA LYS A 54 -8.58 -3.11 -1.80
C LYS A 54 -9.89 -3.06 -2.59
N HIS A 55 -9.83 -2.95 -3.92
CA HIS A 55 -11.01 -2.93 -4.81
C HIS A 55 -11.68 -4.30 -4.84
N VAL A 56 -10.91 -5.37 -5.02
CA VAL A 56 -11.43 -6.75 -5.03
C VAL A 56 -12.08 -7.10 -3.70
N ASN A 57 -11.44 -6.78 -2.58
CA ASN A 57 -12.00 -7.05 -1.25
C ASN A 57 -13.34 -6.31 -1.04
N LYS A 58 -13.40 -5.02 -1.41
CA LYS A 58 -14.63 -4.23 -1.29
C LYS A 58 -15.76 -4.78 -2.18
N HIS A 59 -15.44 -5.13 -3.43
CA HIS A 59 -16.39 -5.74 -4.37
C HIS A 59 -16.93 -7.08 -3.84
N PHE A 60 -16.02 -7.96 -3.44
CA PHE A 60 -16.35 -9.27 -2.88
C PHE A 60 -17.31 -9.16 -1.69
N LEU A 61 -17.00 -8.27 -0.75
CA LEU A 61 -17.83 -8.08 0.44
C LEU A 61 -19.23 -7.58 0.10
N GLY A 62 -19.36 -6.66 -0.87
CA GLY A 62 -20.65 -6.24 -1.39
C GLY A 62 -21.45 -7.42 -1.96
N ARG A 63 -20.83 -8.22 -2.83
CA ARG A 63 -21.49 -9.39 -3.45
C ARG A 63 -21.83 -10.51 -2.49
N MET A 64 -21.02 -10.69 -1.44
CA MET A 64 -21.29 -11.65 -0.38
C MET A 64 -22.57 -11.28 0.38
N VAL A 65 -22.75 -10.00 0.73
CA VAL A 65 -23.97 -9.50 1.40
C VAL A 65 -25.19 -9.63 0.50
N GLU A 66 -25.03 -9.43 -0.81
CA GLU A 66 -26.08 -9.63 -1.81
C GLU A 66 -26.42 -11.11 -2.07
N GLY A 67 -25.61 -12.05 -1.56
CA GLY A 67 -25.77 -13.49 -1.83
C GLY A 67 -25.40 -13.92 -3.25
N LYS A 68 -24.68 -13.09 -4.01
CA LYS A 68 -24.36 -13.29 -5.44
C LYS A 68 -22.92 -13.78 -5.72
N LEU A 69 -22.17 -14.03 -4.65
CA LEU A 69 -20.73 -14.25 -4.71
C LEU A 69 -20.31 -15.39 -5.67
N ASP A 70 -20.94 -16.55 -5.53
CA ASP A 70 -20.55 -17.77 -6.22
C ASP A 70 -20.95 -17.77 -7.71
N GLU A 71 -21.86 -16.91 -8.13
CA GLU A 71 -22.31 -16.80 -9.53
C GLU A 71 -21.37 -15.93 -10.37
N GLU A 72 -20.74 -14.94 -9.76
CA GLU A 72 -19.92 -13.94 -10.46
C GLU A 72 -18.45 -14.37 -10.54
N LEU A 73 -17.81 -14.66 -9.41
CA LEU A 73 -16.36 -14.93 -9.37
C LEU A 73 -15.96 -16.22 -10.08
N LYS A 74 -16.85 -17.22 -10.14
CA LYS A 74 -16.62 -18.46 -10.90
C LYS A 74 -16.54 -18.26 -12.41
N ASN A 75 -16.91 -17.08 -12.90
CA ASN A 75 -16.81 -16.69 -14.31
C ASN A 75 -15.70 -15.65 -14.55
N ILE A 76 -14.80 -15.45 -13.59
CA ILE A 76 -13.72 -14.46 -13.66
C ILE A 76 -12.36 -15.14 -13.48
N VAL A 77 -11.39 -14.76 -14.31
CA VAL A 77 -9.98 -15.13 -14.16
C VAL A 77 -9.23 -13.97 -13.51
N LEU A 78 -8.41 -14.27 -12.51
CA LEU A 78 -7.51 -13.30 -11.87
C LEU A 78 -6.12 -13.42 -12.49
N ILE A 79 -5.58 -12.33 -13.02
CA ILE A 79 -4.18 -12.16 -13.38
C ILE A 79 -3.54 -11.32 -12.28
N VAL A 80 -2.42 -11.75 -11.71
CA VAL A 80 -1.69 -11.06 -10.67
C VAL A 80 -0.32 -10.66 -11.21
N ASP A 81 -0.01 -9.36 -11.29
CA ASP A 81 1.25 -8.88 -11.88
C ASP A 81 2.48 -9.21 -11.02
N GLU A 82 2.33 -9.17 -9.69
CA GLU A 82 3.34 -9.65 -8.75
C GLU A 82 2.73 -10.65 -7.77
N VAL A 83 3.16 -11.91 -7.86
CA VAL A 83 2.62 -13.02 -7.05
C VAL A 83 2.83 -12.85 -5.54
N ASP A 84 3.72 -11.95 -5.10
CA ASP A 84 3.87 -11.64 -3.68
C ASP A 84 2.57 -11.13 -3.03
N ASP A 85 1.68 -10.49 -3.81
CA ASP A 85 0.34 -10.10 -3.36
C ASP A 85 -0.59 -11.27 -3.03
N LEU A 86 -0.30 -12.47 -3.55
CA LEU A 86 -0.97 -13.72 -3.14
C LEU A 86 -0.37 -14.29 -1.85
N VAL A 87 0.88 -13.98 -1.52
CA VAL A 87 1.51 -14.43 -0.28
C VAL A 87 0.98 -13.57 0.87
N VAL A 88 0.50 -14.24 1.92
CA VAL A 88 0.02 -13.54 3.13
C VAL A 88 1.22 -13.05 3.94
N ASN A 89 1.73 -11.88 3.60
CA ASN A 89 2.68 -11.12 4.42
C ASN A 89 1.96 -10.08 5.32
N GLU A 90 0.73 -9.71 4.97
CA GLU A 90 -0.11 -8.75 5.70
C GLU A 90 -1.19 -9.44 6.55
N ARG A 91 -1.99 -8.67 7.30
CA ARG A 91 -3.19 -9.17 8.00
C ARG A 91 -4.16 -9.80 6.96
N PRO A 92 -4.33 -11.14 6.92
CA PRO A 92 -5.10 -11.79 5.85
C PRO A 92 -6.60 -11.55 5.96
N ASN A 93 -7.06 -11.10 7.13
CA ASN A 93 -8.46 -11.00 7.48
C ASN A 93 -8.92 -9.57 7.36
N ASN A 94 -9.97 -9.35 6.57
CA ASN A 94 -10.67 -8.10 6.47
C ASN A 94 -12.07 -8.22 7.05
N HIS A 95 -12.45 -7.22 7.86
CA HIS A 95 -13.78 -7.12 8.41
C HIS A 95 -14.67 -6.30 7.47
N TYR A 96 -15.81 -6.86 7.08
CA TYR A 96 -16.89 -6.08 6.51
C TYR A 96 -17.56 -5.29 7.62
N VAL A 97 -17.34 -3.98 7.58
CA VAL A 97 -17.98 -3.00 8.44
C VAL A 97 -18.98 -2.18 7.63
N LYS A 98 -20.16 -1.96 8.19
CA LYS A 98 -21.15 -1.04 7.64
C LYS A 98 -21.41 0.06 8.65
N THR A 99 -21.66 1.26 8.16
CA THR A 99 -22.11 2.37 8.99
C THR A 99 -23.41 1.99 9.70
N ASP A 100 -23.36 2.10 11.02
CA ASP A 100 -24.48 1.90 11.92
C ASP A 100 -25.14 3.25 12.18
N VAL A 101 -26.18 3.55 11.40
CA VAL A 101 -26.89 4.83 11.47
C VAL A 101 -27.57 5.00 12.82
N GLU A 102 -27.98 3.91 13.48
CA GLU A 102 -28.67 3.95 14.76
C GLU A 102 -27.71 4.29 15.90
N GLN A 103 -26.49 3.74 15.90
CA GLN A 103 -25.47 4.01 16.92
C GLN A 103 -24.62 5.25 16.64
N THR A 104 -24.70 5.83 15.44
CA THR A 104 -23.90 7.00 15.06
C THR A 104 -24.16 8.24 15.93
N PRO A 105 -25.42 8.63 16.23
CA PRO A 105 -25.70 9.75 17.13
C PRO A 105 -25.06 9.57 18.52
N ASP A 106 -25.02 8.34 19.02
CA ASP A 106 -24.50 8.03 20.34
C ASP A 106 -22.97 8.16 20.40
N ILE A 107 -22.26 7.71 19.36
CA ILE A 107 -20.80 7.90 19.30
C ILE A 107 -20.39 9.35 19.13
N GLN A 108 -21.18 10.12 18.37
CA GLN A 108 -20.99 11.56 18.21
C GLN A 108 -21.17 12.28 19.55
N LYS A 109 -22.23 11.97 20.30
CA LYS A 109 -22.45 12.51 21.65
C LYS A 109 -21.29 12.17 22.60
N CYS A 110 -20.83 10.91 22.60
CA CYS A 110 -19.73 10.48 23.46
C CYS A 110 -18.43 11.23 23.15
N TYR A 111 -18.02 11.26 21.88
CA TYR A 111 -16.75 11.90 21.50
C TYR A 111 -16.80 13.42 21.60
N THR A 112 -17.97 14.05 21.40
CA THR A 112 -18.14 15.49 21.65
C THR A 112 -17.94 15.79 23.14
N ALA A 113 -18.62 15.05 24.02
CA ALA A 113 -18.47 15.23 25.47
C ALA A 113 -17.01 15.05 25.93
N LEU A 114 -16.34 13.98 25.47
CA LEU A 114 -14.94 13.71 25.80
C LEU A 114 -13.98 14.79 25.24
N LYS A 115 -14.28 15.36 24.07
CA LYS A 115 -13.48 16.43 23.48
C LYS A 115 -13.63 17.77 24.23
N ASP A 116 -14.79 18.02 24.81
CA ASP A 116 -15.10 19.23 25.58
C ASP A 116 -14.57 19.19 27.02
N GLY A 117 -13.70 18.22 27.34
CA GLY A 117 -13.02 18.14 28.63
C GLY A 117 -13.80 17.42 29.72
N TRP A 118 -14.84 16.65 29.37
CA TRP A 118 -15.38 15.67 30.33
C TRP A 118 -14.27 14.69 30.70
N SER A 119 -13.87 14.70 31.98
CA SER A 119 -12.77 13.86 32.41
C SER A 119 -13.18 12.40 32.38
N ILE A 120 -12.24 11.55 31.96
CA ILE A 120 -12.37 10.09 31.98
C ILE A 120 -12.60 9.58 33.43
N GLU A 121 -12.31 10.37 34.46
CA GLU A 121 -12.62 10.04 35.85
C GLU A 121 -14.13 10.06 36.15
N VAL A 122 -14.97 10.58 35.24
CA VAL A 122 -16.43 10.51 35.26
C VAL A 122 -16.94 9.28 34.48
N GLU A 123 -16.26 8.13 34.59
CA GLU A 123 -16.73 6.82 34.10
C GLU A 123 -18.13 6.44 34.65
N GLN A 124 -18.67 7.19 35.62
CA GLN A 124 -19.94 6.92 36.30
C GLN A 124 -21.16 7.70 35.79
N ASN A 125 -21.00 8.73 34.95
CA ASN A 125 -22.14 9.50 34.41
C ASN A 125 -22.05 9.63 32.88
N PRO A 126 -22.64 8.69 32.12
CA PRO A 126 -22.74 8.83 30.67
C PRO A 126 -23.60 10.04 30.28
N PRO A 127 -23.41 10.62 29.08
CA PRO A 127 -24.32 11.62 28.53
C PRO A 127 -25.77 11.09 28.49
N GLU A 128 -26.74 12.01 28.55
CA GLU A 128 -28.15 11.64 28.58
C GLU A 128 -28.55 10.76 27.38
N GLY A 129 -29.18 9.63 27.68
CA GLY A 129 -29.65 8.66 26.68
C GLY A 129 -28.57 7.70 26.17
N ILE A 130 -27.33 7.78 26.66
CA ILE A 130 -26.25 6.86 26.26
C ILE A 130 -26.16 5.68 27.23
N GLU A 131 -26.09 4.46 26.68
CA GLU A 131 -25.85 3.26 27.46
C GLU A 131 -24.45 3.28 28.09
N ASN A 132 -24.35 2.92 29.38
CA ASN A 132 -23.10 2.97 30.12
C ASN A 132 -21.97 2.11 29.48
N SER A 133 -22.32 0.95 28.91
CA SER A 133 -21.33 0.08 28.23
C SER A 133 -20.69 0.77 27.03
N PHE A 134 -21.47 1.58 26.31
CA PHE A 134 -21.05 2.34 25.15
C PHE A 134 -20.16 3.52 25.56
N TRP A 135 -20.53 4.24 26.62
CA TRP A 135 -19.73 5.30 27.22
C TRP A 135 -18.36 4.82 27.70
N ILE A 136 -18.33 3.71 28.46
CA ILE A 136 -17.07 3.10 28.94
C ILE A 136 -16.15 2.74 27.77
N ARG A 137 -16.72 2.19 26.69
CA ARG A 137 -15.96 1.87 25.47
C ARG A 137 -15.38 3.12 24.82
N ALA A 138 -16.17 4.19 24.69
CA ALA A 138 -15.68 5.46 24.14
C ALA A 138 -14.55 6.05 25.00
N CYS A 139 -14.71 6.06 26.33
CA CYS A 139 -13.67 6.50 27.27
C CYS A 139 -12.39 5.69 27.12
N SER A 140 -12.49 4.36 27.03
CA SER A 140 -11.33 3.47 26.83
C SER A 140 -10.62 3.75 25.51
N ILE A 141 -11.35 4.06 24.44
CA ILE A 141 -10.76 4.41 23.14
C ILE A 141 -10.00 5.72 23.24
N VAL A 142 -10.60 6.76 23.84
CA VAL A 142 -9.95 8.07 24.00
C VAL A 142 -8.69 7.95 24.86
N ARG A 143 -8.76 7.25 26.00
CA ARG A 143 -7.60 6.98 26.86
C ARG A 143 -6.48 6.28 26.07
N TYR A 144 -6.83 5.26 25.29
CA TYR A 144 -5.85 4.57 24.44
C TYR A 144 -5.20 5.52 23.42
N CYS A 145 -5.99 6.38 22.77
CA CYS A 145 -5.47 7.39 21.85
C CYS A 145 -4.49 8.34 22.52
N GLU A 146 -4.83 8.84 23.70
CA GLU A 146 -4.02 9.85 24.41
C GLU A 146 -2.72 9.27 24.97
N ASP A 147 -2.77 8.04 25.48
CA ASP A 147 -1.63 7.42 26.14
C ASP A 147 -0.67 6.72 25.17
N HIS A 148 -1.18 6.16 24.06
CA HIS A 148 -0.42 5.22 23.22
C HIS A 148 -0.27 5.67 21.76
N VAL A 149 -1.26 6.35 21.20
CA VAL A 149 -1.29 6.64 19.76
C VAL A 149 -0.44 7.88 19.46
N LYS A 150 0.53 7.73 18.56
CA LYS A 150 1.52 8.75 18.20
C LYS A 150 1.62 8.90 16.69
N GLU A 151 1.70 10.15 16.23
CA GLU A 151 1.95 10.48 14.83
C GLU A 151 3.34 9.97 14.40
N GLY A 152 3.47 9.51 13.16
CA GLY A 152 4.69 8.93 12.60
C GLY A 152 4.95 7.48 13.02
N ILE A 153 4.36 7.03 14.14
CA ILE A 153 4.49 5.65 14.62
C ILE A 153 3.23 4.84 14.32
N HIS A 154 2.06 5.36 14.69
CA HIS A 154 0.79 4.63 14.60
C HIS A 154 -0.13 5.18 13.51
N TYR A 155 0.01 6.47 13.19
CA TYR A 155 -0.80 7.14 12.18
C TYR A 155 -0.01 8.26 11.51
N ARG A 156 -0.51 8.72 10.36
CA ARG A 156 -0.05 9.94 9.69
C ARG A 156 -1.25 10.70 9.13
N LEU A 157 -1.13 12.03 9.06
CA LEU A 157 -2.02 12.89 8.29
C LEU A 157 -1.54 12.93 6.83
N ILE A 158 -2.41 12.58 5.90
CA ILE A 158 -2.16 12.68 4.46
C ILE A 158 -3.24 13.52 3.80
N LYS A 159 -3.00 13.97 2.56
CA LYS A 159 -4.06 14.47 1.69
C LYS A 159 -4.45 13.40 0.69
N ASN A 160 -5.76 13.16 0.55
CA ASN A 160 -6.29 12.29 -0.47
C ASN A 160 -6.25 12.96 -1.87
N GLU A 161 -6.70 12.24 -2.90
CA GLU A 161 -6.72 12.75 -4.29
C GLU A 161 -7.61 13.99 -4.45
N ASP A 162 -8.61 14.17 -3.59
CA ASP A 162 -9.50 15.34 -3.57
C ASP A 162 -8.89 16.53 -2.79
N GLY A 163 -7.68 16.36 -2.23
CA GLY A 163 -6.99 17.37 -1.43
C GLY A 163 -7.50 17.50 0.02
N GLU A 164 -8.38 16.61 0.44
CA GLU A 164 -8.90 16.56 1.82
C GLU A 164 -7.92 15.83 2.74
N GLU A 165 -7.81 16.32 3.99
CA GLU A 165 -6.98 15.67 4.99
C GLU A 165 -7.61 14.34 5.44
N GLU A 166 -6.78 13.31 5.55
CA GLU A 166 -7.15 12.00 6.04
C GLU A 166 -6.15 11.51 7.09
N VAL A 167 -6.68 10.92 8.17
CA VAL A 167 -5.87 10.21 9.17
C VAL A 167 -5.79 8.75 8.76
N ILE A 168 -4.59 8.29 8.41
CA ILE A 168 -4.35 6.89 8.04
C ILE A 168 -3.58 6.16 9.14
N MET A 169 -3.92 4.90 9.39
CA MET A 169 -3.19 4.02 10.31
C MET A 169 -1.97 3.42 9.59
N LEU A 170 -0.82 3.48 10.26
CA LEU A 170 0.42 2.85 9.80
C LEU A 170 0.46 1.37 10.23
N ASP A 171 1.21 0.57 9.49
CA ASP A 171 1.52 -0.81 9.86
C ASP A 171 2.59 -0.90 10.96
N ASP A 172 2.96 -2.11 11.36
CA ASP A 172 3.94 -2.34 12.44
C ASP A 172 5.36 -1.85 12.06
N ASN A 173 5.62 -1.54 10.79
CA ASN A 173 6.86 -0.96 10.27
C ASN A 173 6.78 0.56 10.07
N GLY A 174 5.66 1.20 10.45
CA GLY A 174 5.45 2.63 10.23
C GLY A 174 5.14 3.00 8.76
N GLN A 175 4.74 2.04 7.94
CA GLN A 175 4.41 2.25 6.52
C GLN A 175 2.90 2.39 6.30
N VAL A 176 2.52 3.01 5.19
CA VAL A 176 1.12 3.06 4.75
C VAL A 176 0.75 1.69 4.18
N PRO A 177 -0.23 0.98 4.77
CA PRO A 177 -0.57 -0.37 4.33
C PRO A 177 -1.30 -0.35 2.98
N LYS A 178 -1.01 -1.32 2.10
CA LYS A 178 -1.69 -1.47 0.79
C LYS A 178 -3.21 -1.57 0.92
N VAL A 179 -3.66 -2.20 2.01
CA VAL A 179 -5.07 -2.25 2.40
C VAL A 179 -5.27 -1.38 3.65
N PRO A 180 -6.13 -0.35 3.59
CA PRO A 180 -6.38 0.52 4.73
C PRO A 180 -6.76 -0.27 5.98
N LEU A 181 -6.05 -0.04 7.07
CA LEU A 181 -6.35 -0.63 8.37
C LEU A 181 -7.48 0.14 9.05
N ALA A 182 -8.30 -0.59 9.80
CA ALA A 182 -9.40 -0.02 10.57
C ALA A 182 -9.21 -0.31 12.06
N ALA A 183 -9.36 0.72 12.89
CA ALA A 183 -9.37 0.60 14.33
C ALA A 183 -10.36 1.59 14.95
N PRO A 184 -11.01 1.25 16.09
CA PRO A 184 -11.92 2.19 16.76
C PRO A 184 -11.23 3.51 17.16
N TRP A 185 -9.94 3.45 17.52
CA TRP A 185 -9.15 4.62 17.87
C TRP A 185 -8.92 5.55 16.67
N LEU A 186 -8.81 5.01 15.44
CA LEU A 186 -8.56 5.79 14.23
C LEU A 186 -9.70 6.77 13.97
N GLN A 187 -10.94 6.32 14.20
CA GLN A 187 -12.12 7.16 14.07
C GLN A 187 -12.10 8.36 15.03
N TYR A 188 -11.75 8.12 16.30
CA TYR A 188 -11.64 9.21 17.26
C TYR A 188 -10.51 10.18 16.84
N MET A 189 -9.38 9.66 16.35
CA MET A 189 -8.29 10.50 15.83
C MET A 189 -8.74 11.36 14.64
N SER A 190 -9.50 10.81 13.69
CA SER A 190 -10.08 11.60 12.59
C SER A 190 -11.00 12.71 13.10
N TYR A 191 -11.85 12.42 14.08
CA TYR A 191 -12.71 13.44 14.69
C TYR A 191 -11.91 14.50 15.48
N LYS A 192 -10.87 14.07 16.21
CA LYS A 192 -10.02 14.94 17.03
C LYS A 192 -9.25 15.92 16.16
N LEU A 193 -8.53 15.41 15.16
CA LEU A 193 -7.55 16.14 14.36
C LEU A 193 -8.19 16.91 13.20
N ILE A 194 -9.00 16.24 12.39
CA ILE A 194 -9.52 16.80 11.11
C ILE A 194 -11.02 17.09 11.15
N ARG A 195 -11.66 17.00 12.33
CA ARG A 195 -13.09 17.27 12.53
C ARG A 195 -14.03 16.43 11.66
N LYS A 196 -13.57 15.26 11.21
CA LYS A 196 -14.41 14.30 10.49
C LYS A 196 -15.39 13.66 11.47
N ASP A 197 -16.69 13.78 11.18
CA ASP A 197 -17.72 13.25 12.07
C ASP A 197 -17.56 11.74 12.28
N PRO A 198 -17.58 11.26 13.54
CA PRO A 198 -17.47 9.84 13.82
C PRO A 198 -18.76 9.14 13.39
N LEU A 199 -18.60 7.96 12.79
CA LEU A 199 -19.70 7.13 12.29
C LEU A 199 -19.62 5.76 12.95
N ALA A 200 -20.61 5.36 13.74
CA ALA A 200 -20.56 4.04 14.34
C ALA A 200 -20.45 2.96 13.25
N GLN A 201 -19.66 1.93 13.50
CA GLN A 201 -19.41 0.86 12.53
C GLN A 201 -19.71 -0.49 13.17
N SER A 202 -20.65 -1.21 12.57
CA SER A 202 -21.01 -2.57 12.97
C SER A 202 -20.29 -3.57 12.08
N ARG A 203 -19.68 -4.60 12.71
CA ARG A 203 -18.97 -5.69 12.01
C ARG A 203 -19.95 -6.79 11.66
N TYR A 204 -20.09 -7.09 10.38
CA TYR A 204 -21.06 -8.09 9.88
C TYR A 204 -20.39 -9.38 9.45
N ALA A 205 -19.20 -9.30 8.84
CA ALA A 205 -18.48 -10.47 8.37
C ALA A 205 -16.97 -10.29 8.48
N CYS A 206 -16.25 -11.40 8.52
CA CYS A 206 -14.80 -11.44 8.41
C CYS A 206 -14.46 -12.37 7.25
N VAL A 207 -13.71 -11.88 6.27
CA VAL A 207 -13.26 -12.67 5.12
C VAL A 207 -11.75 -12.67 5.08
N CYS A 208 -11.17 -13.81 4.72
CA CYS A 208 -9.74 -13.90 4.48
C CYS A 208 -9.46 -13.78 2.98
N THR A 209 -8.43 -13.01 2.61
CA THR A 209 -8.04 -12.82 1.20
C THR A 209 -7.80 -14.14 0.46
N PRO A 210 -7.14 -15.17 1.04
CA PRO A 210 -7.02 -16.46 0.36
C PRO A 210 -8.35 -17.14 0.04
N TYR A 211 -9.37 -16.96 0.89
CA TYR A 211 -10.71 -17.46 0.60
C TYR A 211 -11.34 -16.73 -0.59
N ILE A 212 -11.16 -15.41 -0.66
CA ILE A 212 -11.66 -14.58 -1.77
C ILE A 212 -11.03 -15.03 -3.10
N PHE A 213 -9.71 -15.13 -3.16
CA PHE A 213 -9.01 -15.49 -4.40
C PHE A 213 -9.32 -16.92 -4.86
N ASN A 214 -9.51 -17.86 -3.94
CA ASN A 214 -9.94 -19.23 -4.28
C ASN A 214 -11.38 -19.33 -4.83
N LYS A 215 -12.13 -18.23 -4.91
CA LYS A 215 -13.45 -18.19 -5.57
C LYS A 215 -13.38 -17.88 -7.07
N TYR A 216 -12.24 -17.38 -7.56
CA TYR A 216 -12.05 -17.11 -8.98
C TYR A 216 -12.04 -18.41 -9.78
N ALA A 217 -12.43 -18.34 -11.05
CA ALA A 217 -12.41 -19.46 -11.98
C ALA A 217 -10.99 -20.01 -12.20
N GLY A 218 -10.00 -19.13 -12.14
CA GLY A 218 -8.59 -19.45 -12.23
C GLY A 218 -7.74 -18.24 -11.83
N ILE A 219 -6.51 -18.52 -11.40
CA ILE A 219 -5.51 -17.52 -11.05
C ILE A 219 -4.28 -17.75 -11.92
N PHE A 220 -3.79 -16.69 -12.52
CA PHE A 220 -2.52 -16.65 -13.24
C PHE A 220 -1.65 -15.56 -12.60
N GLY A 221 -0.39 -15.86 -12.34
CA GLY A 221 0.52 -14.98 -11.62
C GLY A 221 1.81 -14.75 -12.40
N LEU A 222 2.26 -13.50 -12.45
CA LEU A 222 3.54 -13.06 -12.98
C LEU A 222 4.43 -12.62 -11.83
N THR A 223 5.73 -12.84 -11.93
CA THR A 223 6.71 -12.24 -11.02
C THR A 223 8.12 -12.46 -11.54
N GLY A 224 9.01 -11.50 -11.28
CA GLY A 224 10.45 -11.65 -11.51
C GLY A 224 11.11 -12.66 -10.57
N SER A 225 10.49 -12.94 -9.42
CA SER A 225 10.96 -13.90 -8.41
C SER A 225 9.79 -14.36 -7.54
N VAL A 226 9.41 -15.65 -7.63
CA VAL A 226 8.39 -16.30 -6.76
C VAL A 226 8.84 -16.38 -5.29
N GLY A 227 9.96 -15.75 -4.95
CA GLY A 227 10.54 -15.75 -3.63
C GLY A 227 11.24 -17.07 -3.29
N GLY A 228 11.39 -17.33 -2.00
CA GLY A 228 12.03 -18.52 -1.44
C GLY A 228 11.18 -19.78 -1.54
N LYS A 229 11.73 -20.91 -1.05
CA LYS A 229 11.04 -22.21 -1.07
C LYS A 229 9.72 -22.20 -0.29
N GLU A 230 9.63 -21.42 0.78
CA GLU A 230 8.44 -21.36 1.63
C GLU A 230 7.29 -20.60 0.96
N GLU A 231 7.58 -19.52 0.22
CA GLU A 231 6.57 -18.78 -0.54
C GLU A 231 5.98 -19.65 -1.66
N LEU A 232 6.84 -20.35 -2.40
CA LEU A 232 6.39 -21.32 -3.40
C LEU A 232 5.52 -22.43 -2.78
N LYS A 233 5.93 -22.98 -1.63
CA LYS A 233 5.16 -24.00 -0.91
C LYS A 233 3.81 -23.48 -0.44
N TYR A 234 3.76 -22.22 0.02
CA TYR A 234 2.51 -21.56 0.39
C TYR A 234 1.59 -21.43 -0.82
N LEU A 235 2.08 -20.91 -1.94
CA LEU A 235 1.29 -20.72 -3.16
C LEU A 235 0.76 -22.05 -3.71
N THR A 236 1.58 -23.09 -3.74
CA THR A 236 1.15 -24.43 -4.15
C THR A 236 0.10 -25.01 -3.20
N LYS A 237 0.26 -24.86 -1.88
CA LYS A 237 -0.71 -25.38 -0.90
C LYS A 237 -2.04 -24.61 -0.90
N THR A 238 -1.99 -23.30 -1.01
CA THR A 238 -3.14 -22.40 -0.83
C THR A 238 -3.93 -22.18 -2.10
N TYR A 239 -3.26 -22.14 -3.26
CA TYR A 239 -3.86 -21.82 -4.55
C TYR A 239 -3.65 -22.89 -5.61
N SER A 240 -3.04 -24.04 -5.26
CA SER A 240 -2.63 -25.07 -6.22
C SER A 240 -1.75 -24.53 -7.34
N ALA A 241 -0.98 -23.48 -7.05
CA ALA A 241 -0.13 -22.82 -8.04
C ALA A 241 1.06 -23.72 -8.44
N VAL A 242 1.35 -23.73 -9.74
CA VAL A 242 2.51 -24.41 -10.33
C VAL A 242 3.44 -23.36 -10.91
N LYS A 243 4.72 -23.39 -10.50
CA LYS A 243 5.74 -22.48 -11.02
C LYS A 243 6.17 -22.92 -12.42
N PHE A 244 6.21 -21.97 -13.34
CA PHE A 244 6.77 -22.15 -14.67
C PHE A 244 7.84 -21.07 -14.91
N ASP A 245 9.08 -21.50 -15.14
CA ASP A 245 10.19 -20.59 -15.39
C ASP A 245 10.21 -20.17 -16.86
N VAL A 246 9.90 -18.90 -17.13
CA VAL A 246 10.00 -18.32 -18.47
C VAL A 246 11.45 -17.89 -18.71
N PRO A 247 12.12 -18.40 -19.77
CA PRO A 247 13.47 -17.97 -20.11
C PRO A 247 13.54 -16.46 -20.32
N ARG A 248 14.56 -15.82 -19.76
CA ARG A 248 14.74 -14.37 -19.91
C ARG A 248 15.09 -14.04 -21.34
N PHE A 249 14.51 -12.96 -21.87
CA PHE A 249 14.74 -12.50 -23.23
C PHE A 249 16.24 -12.39 -23.58
N LEU A 250 17.02 -11.70 -22.75
CA LEU A 250 18.46 -11.49 -22.96
C LEU A 250 19.31 -12.77 -22.90
N ASP A 251 18.81 -13.83 -22.26
CA ASP A 251 19.51 -15.12 -22.22
C ASP A 251 19.25 -15.94 -23.50
N THR A 252 18.27 -15.52 -24.30
CA THR A 252 17.86 -16.18 -25.55
C THR A 252 18.21 -15.38 -26.82
N CYS A 253 18.69 -14.14 -26.70
CA CYS A 253 19.11 -13.33 -27.83
C CYS A 253 20.50 -13.74 -28.35
N MET A 254 20.67 -13.75 -29.68
CA MET A 254 22.00 -13.87 -30.29
C MET A 254 22.73 -12.53 -30.20
N GLY A 255 23.82 -12.45 -29.42
CA GLY A 255 24.58 -11.20 -29.24
C GLY A 255 25.45 -11.18 -27.98
N ASN A 256 25.69 -9.98 -27.45
CA ASN A 256 26.45 -9.80 -26.22
C ASN A 256 25.70 -10.40 -25.03
N ALA A 257 26.34 -11.37 -24.37
CA ALA A 257 25.83 -11.95 -23.14
C ALA A 257 25.60 -10.85 -22.09
N ARG A 258 24.56 -11.05 -21.26
CA ARG A 258 24.24 -10.17 -20.15
C ARG A 258 25.48 -9.96 -19.27
N LYS A 259 25.71 -8.71 -18.82
CA LYS A 259 26.67 -8.44 -17.76
C LYS A 259 26.20 -9.13 -16.47
N ILE A 260 27.05 -10.01 -15.93
CA ILE A 260 26.79 -10.69 -14.67
C ILE A 260 26.68 -9.63 -13.58
N VAL A 261 25.57 -9.62 -12.86
CA VAL A 261 25.37 -8.74 -11.71
C VAL A 261 26.25 -9.26 -10.58
N LEU A 262 27.12 -8.39 -10.05
CA LEU A 262 27.98 -8.73 -8.93
C LEU A 262 27.20 -8.48 -7.63
N ASN A 263 26.96 -9.54 -6.86
CA ASN A 263 26.44 -9.42 -5.50
C ASN A 263 27.63 -9.26 -4.54
N HIS A 264 27.67 -8.12 -3.84
CA HIS A 264 28.75 -7.80 -2.88
C HIS A 264 28.54 -8.42 -1.49
N GLY A 265 27.44 -9.16 -1.29
CA GLY A 265 27.11 -9.84 -0.04
C GLY A 265 26.31 -8.97 0.93
N VAL A 266 26.21 -9.44 2.17
CA VAL A 266 25.55 -8.73 3.27
C VAL A 266 26.63 -8.33 4.27
N GLU A 267 26.70 -7.04 4.59
CA GLU A 267 27.60 -6.48 5.59
C GLU A 267 26.77 -6.06 6.82
N ILE A 268 27.12 -6.60 7.99
CA ILE A 268 26.43 -6.32 9.26
C ILE A 268 27.31 -5.39 10.08
N LYS A 269 26.74 -4.28 10.55
CA LYS A 269 27.39 -3.34 11.47
C LYS A 269 26.86 -3.46 12.89
N GLU A 270 27.65 -2.95 13.84
CA GLU A 270 27.37 -3.05 15.28
C GLU A 270 26.23 -2.13 15.73
N SER A 271 25.96 -1.05 14.98
CA SER A 271 24.92 -0.06 15.27
C SER A 271 24.27 0.47 14.00
N ALA A 272 23.05 1.01 14.14
CA ALA A 272 22.35 1.68 13.04
C ALA A 272 23.14 2.90 12.52
N GLU A 273 23.82 3.62 13.41
CA GLU A 273 24.71 4.73 13.02
C GLU A 273 25.87 4.26 12.15
N SER A 274 26.58 3.21 12.57
CA SER A 274 27.66 2.63 11.78
C SER A 274 27.17 2.05 10.44
N GLN A 275 25.94 1.50 10.43
CA GLN A 275 25.29 1.06 9.19
C GLN A 275 25.02 2.23 8.23
N ARG A 276 24.47 3.35 8.73
CA ARG A 276 24.22 4.55 7.93
C ARG A 276 25.52 5.14 7.39
N GLU A 277 26.55 5.29 8.22
CA GLU A 277 27.88 5.76 7.78
C GLU A 277 28.44 4.86 6.67
N ARG A 278 28.26 3.55 6.79
CA ARG A 278 28.70 2.61 5.76
C ARG A 278 27.92 2.77 4.46
N VAL A 279 26.61 2.98 4.52
CA VAL A 279 25.77 3.26 3.33
C VAL A 279 26.23 4.53 2.64
N VAL A 280 26.47 5.62 3.39
CA VAL A 280 27.00 6.89 2.85
C VAL A 280 28.35 6.68 2.18
N ALA A 281 29.27 5.95 2.82
CA ALA A 281 30.59 5.66 2.25
C ALA A 281 30.49 4.87 0.93
N ILE A 282 29.57 3.92 0.82
CA ILE A 282 29.33 3.18 -0.43
C ILE A 282 28.73 4.11 -1.49
N ALA A 283 27.71 4.91 -1.15
CA ALA A 283 27.11 5.85 -2.09
C ALA A 283 28.16 6.81 -2.66
N ARG A 284 29.01 7.35 -1.79
CA ARG A 284 30.14 8.23 -2.14
C ARG A 284 31.13 7.57 -3.11
N GLU A 285 31.42 6.28 -2.95
CA GLU A 285 32.33 5.54 -3.83
C GLU A 285 31.76 5.35 -5.25
N TYR A 286 30.43 5.25 -5.38
CA TYR A 286 29.78 4.81 -6.61
C TYR A 286 29.02 5.89 -7.38
N PHE A 287 28.53 6.97 -6.75
CA PHE A 287 27.66 7.96 -7.40
C PHE A 287 28.30 8.68 -8.60
N ARG A 288 29.64 8.78 -8.65
CA ARG A 288 30.36 9.35 -9.81
C ARG A 288 30.56 8.36 -10.97
N LYS A 289 30.22 7.09 -10.78
CA LYS A 289 30.41 6.01 -11.75
C LYS A 289 29.08 5.55 -12.32
N VAL A 290 28.07 5.44 -11.46
CA VAL A 290 26.74 4.90 -11.76
C VAL A 290 25.69 5.60 -10.89
N PRO A 291 24.42 5.64 -11.33
CA PRO A 291 23.31 5.98 -10.44
C PRO A 291 23.24 5.02 -9.25
N VAL A 292 23.00 5.57 -8.06
CA VAL A 292 22.92 4.80 -6.81
C VAL A 292 21.50 4.87 -6.29
N LEU A 293 20.89 3.71 -6.06
CA LEU A 293 19.61 3.58 -5.36
C LEU A 293 19.89 3.00 -3.97
N VAL A 294 19.57 3.77 -2.93
CA VAL A 294 19.55 3.35 -1.53
C VAL A 294 18.10 3.04 -1.19
N ILE A 295 17.85 1.93 -0.50
CA ILE A 295 16.49 1.53 -0.08
C ILE A 295 16.48 1.48 1.45
N ALA A 296 15.61 2.27 2.06
CA ALA A 296 15.39 2.27 3.50
C ALA A 296 14.25 1.33 3.90
N ALA A 297 14.27 0.82 5.13
CA ALA A 297 13.21 -0.05 5.65
C ALA A 297 11.98 0.72 6.15
N SER A 298 12.14 2.01 6.50
CA SER A 298 11.05 2.84 7.02
C SER A 298 11.15 4.29 6.56
N SER A 299 10.06 5.05 6.72
CA SER A 299 10.05 6.49 6.44
C SER A 299 11.02 7.28 7.31
N ASP A 300 11.27 6.83 8.55
CA ASP A 300 12.18 7.49 9.48
C ASP A 300 13.63 7.25 9.06
N GLU A 301 13.97 5.99 8.77
CA GLU A 301 15.29 5.62 8.27
C GLU A 301 15.60 6.29 6.92
N LEU A 302 14.60 6.41 6.05
CA LEU A 302 14.70 7.17 4.79
C LEU A 302 15.07 8.63 5.06
N GLY A 303 14.41 9.27 6.04
CA GLY A 303 14.71 10.64 6.44
C GLY A 303 16.13 10.79 6.99
N GLU A 304 16.57 9.87 7.85
CA GLU A 304 17.90 9.85 8.42
C GLU A 304 18.99 9.63 7.36
N LEU A 305 18.79 8.67 6.45
CA LEU A 305 19.72 8.38 5.35
C LEU A 305 19.82 9.55 4.38
N HIS A 306 18.68 10.15 4.01
CA HIS A 306 18.66 11.34 3.17
C HIS A 306 19.41 12.50 3.82
N ALA A 307 19.16 12.77 5.11
CA ALA A 307 19.88 13.81 5.85
C ALA A 307 21.39 13.53 5.93
N ALA A 308 21.79 12.28 6.17
CA ALA A 308 23.19 11.88 6.23
C ALA A 308 23.90 12.01 4.87
N LEU A 309 23.22 11.69 3.77
CA LEU A 309 23.75 11.87 2.41
C LEU A 309 23.85 13.34 2.03
N CYS A 310 22.87 14.18 2.41
CA CYS A 310 22.91 15.62 2.18
C CYS A 310 23.99 16.35 3.00
N ALA A 311 24.35 15.81 4.16
CA ALA A 311 25.38 16.35 5.05
C ALA A 311 26.81 15.89 4.66
N ASP A 312 26.95 15.02 3.67
CA ASP A 312 28.24 14.56 3.19
C ASP A 312 28.95 15.66 2.37
N ASP A 313 30.21 15.94 2.67
CA ASP A 313 30.97 16.98 1.98
C ASP A 313 31.32 16.63 0.52
N GLU A 314 31.28 15.34 0.14
CA GLU A 314 31.70 14.89 -1.19
C GLU A 314 30.53 14.65 -2.16
N ILE A 315 29.33 14.41 -1.63
CA ILE A 315 28.09 14.26 -2.41
C ILE A 315 27.34 15.59 -2.39
N PRO A 316 27.26 16.34 -3.50
CA PRO A 316 26.58 17.62 -3.50
C PRO A 316 25.10 17.44 -3.20
N THR A 317 24.55 18.33 -2.37
CA THR A 317 23.17 18.23 -1.87
C THR A 317 22.13 18.23 -3.00
N ASP A 318 22.41 18.89 -4.12
CA ASP A 318 21.55 18.93 -5.32
C ASP A 318 21.56 17.63 -6.14
N GLU A 319 22.49 16.71 -5.84
CA GLU A 319 22.59 15.38 -6.46
C GLU A 319 21.95 14.27 -5.62
N VAL A 320 21.52 14.60 -4.39
CA VAL A 320 20.76 13.70 -3.53
C VAL A 320 19.27 13.92 -3.78
N GLN A 321 18.56 12.85 -4.06
CA GLN A 321 17.13 12.86 -4.32
C GLN A 321 16.42 11.93 -3.34
N ARG A 322 15.32 12.42 -2.78
CA ARG A 322 14.40 11.61 -1.98
C ARG A 322 13.28 11.07 -2.87
N PHE A 323 12.98 9.78 -2.75
CA PHE A 323 11.84 9.16 -3.40
C PHE A 323 10.89 8.55 -2.36
N SER A 324 9.81 9.26 -2.06
CA SER A 324 8.76 8.82 -1.13
C SER A 324 7.37 9.02 -1.70
N GLU A 325 6.38 8.30 -1.15
CA GLU A 325 4.98 8.44 -1.56
C GLU A 325 4.39 9.78 -1.15
N PHE A 326 4.77 10.25 0.04
CA PHE A 326 4.34 11.53 0.58
C PHE A 326 5.54 12.43 0.86
N ASP A 327 5.34 13.74 0.76
CA ASP A 327 6.29 14.74 1.25
C ASP A 327 6.23 14.86 2.79
N ALA A 328 7.03 15.78 3.35
CA ALA A 328 7.05 16.04 4.79
C ALA A 328 5.74 16.65 5.34
N HIS A 329 4.86 17.12 4.46
CA HIS A 329 3.56 17.71 4.78
C HIS A 329 2.39 16.76 4.50
N GLY A 330 2.67 15.50 4.12
CA GLY A 330 1.65 14.51 3.79
C GLY A 330 0.97 14.70 2.44
N ASN A 331 1.50 15.58 1.57
CA ASN A 331 1.01 15.69 0.19
C ASN A 331 1.54 14.50 -0.61
N SER A 332 0.67 13.91 -1.44
CA SER A 332 1.05 12.86 -2.37
C SER A 332 2.04 13.39 -3.40
N LEU A 333 3.11 12.62 -3.66
CA LEU A 333 4.11 12.90 -4.70
C LEU A 333 3.82 12.12 -6.00
N LYS A 334 2.63 11.52 -6.14
CA LYS A 334 2.22 10.67 -7.27
C LYS A 334 2.43 11.36 -8.63
N GLU A 335 2.14 12.66 -8.74
CA GLU A 335 2.32 13.42 -10.00
C GLU A 335 3.80 13.60 -10.37
N ASP A 336 4.68 13.65 -9.38
CA ASP A 336 6.13 13.85 -9.57
C ASP A 336 6.88 12.54 -9.79
N TRP A 337 6.27 11.38 -9.50
CA TRP A 337 6.96 10.08 -9.53
C TRP A 337 7.63 9.77 -10.85
N GLN A 338 6.97 10.02 -11.99
CA GLN A 338 7.59 9.73 -13.29
C GLN A 338 8.83 10.60 -13.51
N THR A 339 8.77 11.88 -13.13
CA THR A 339 9.91 12.80 -13.20
C THR A 339 11.02 12.34 -12.26
N LEU A 340 10.69 11.95 -11.03
CA LEU A 340 11.65 11.46 -10.05
C LEU A 340 12.35 10.17 -10.51
N ILE A 341 11.60 9.22 -11.09
CA ILE A 341 12.13 7.97 -11.64
C ILE A 341 13.03 8.27 -12.85
N ASP A 342 12.55 9.09 -13.76
CA ASP A 342 13.31 9.49 -14.95
C ASP A 342 14.64 10.16 -14.56
N ASP A 343 14.61 11.05 -13.58
CA ASP A 343 15.79 11.76 -13.10
C ASP A 343 16.76 10.86 -12.33
N SER A 344 16.25 9.85 -11.61
CA SER A 344 17.08 8.88 -10.88
C SER A 344 17.97 8.04 -11.80
N THR A 345 17.55 7.85 -13.06
CA THR A 345 18.26 7.01 -14.04
C THR A 345 19.13 7.81 -15.02
N LYS A 346 19.00 9.14 -15.01
CA LYS A 346 19.73 10.04 -15.90
C LYS A 346 21.04 10.52 -15.25
N ARG A 347 22.02 10.80 -16.11
CA ARG A 347 23.19 11.59 -15.72
C ARG A 347 22.77 13.05 -15.58
N LEU A 348 23.36 13.75 -14.61
CA LEU A 348 22.98 15.11 -14.26
C LEU A 348 23.45 16.17 -15.28
N GLY A 349 24.37 15.82 -16.18
CA GLY A 349 24.78 16.68 -17.29
C GLY A 349 24.86 15.95 -18.63
N GLY A 350 25.51 16.58 -19.60
CA GLY A 350 25.68 16.04 -20.96
C GLY A 350 26.62 14.82 -20.99
N VAL A 351 26.98 14.36 -22.19
CA VAL A 351 27.82 13.16 -22.40
C VAL A 351 29.18 13.22 -21.65
N GLU A 352 29.66 14.43 -21.36
CA GLU A 352 30.92 14.66 -20.63
C GLU A 352 30.76 14.77 -19.10
N ASP A 353 29.54 14.91 -18.59
CA ASP A 353 29.26 14.96 -17.14
C ASP A 353 28.91 13.55 -16.64
N ASN A 354 29.80 12.98 -15.84
CA ASN A 354 29.63 11.63 -15.27
C ASN A 354 28.88 11.64 -13.94
N ARG A 355 28.43 12.80 -13.44
CA ARG A 355 27.71 12.89 -12.16
C ARG A 355 26.36 12.19 -12.30
N CYS A 356 26.08 11.31 -11.35
CA CYS A 356 24.80 10.60 -11.26
C CYS A 356 24.16 10.93 -9.91
N ARG A 357 22.82 10.85 -9.86
CA ARG A 357 22.10 11.08 -8.61
C ARG A 357 22.28 9.92 -7.65
N VAL A 358 22.22 10.24 -6.37
CA VAL A 358 21.94 9.28 -5.29
C VAL A 358 20.47 9.41 -4.94
N THR A 359 19.69 8.38 -5.21
CA THR A 359 18.26 8.33 -4.86
C THR A 359 18.09 7.48 -3.61
N VAL A 360 17.37 8.00 -2.63
CA VAL A 360 17.04 7.33 -1.35
C VAL A 360 15.54 7.10 -1.25
#